data_AF-A0A2N1RIH4-F1
#
_entry.id   AF-A0A2N1RIH4-F1
#
_cell.length_a   1.000
_cell.length_b   1.000
_cell.length_c   1.000
_cell.angle_alpha   90.00
_cell.angle_beta   90.00
_cell.angle_gamma   90.00
#
_symmetry.space_group_name_H-M   'P 1'
#
loop_
_entity.id
_entity.type
_entity.pdbx_description
1 polymer ?
#
loop_
_entity_poly.entity_id
_entity_poly.type
_entity_poly.pdbx_seq_one_letter_code
_entity_poly.pdbx_strand_id
1 'polypeptide(L)' 'KEIALDKSLGRGFCIGHSYFCGKTVCTEEWLQSIVKFEILPMLSEYWFDDSGKLQRWENLLLGVFQ' A
#
# COMPACT_ATOMS: atom_id res chain seq x y z
N LYS A 1 -1.88 0.89 11.06
CA LYS A 1 -2.16 2.18 11.74
C LYS A 1 -1.06 3.22 11.55
N GLU A 2 0.04 2.88 10.86
CA GLU A 2 1.21 3.75 10.78
C GLU A 2 0.95 5.07 10.06
N ILE A 3 0.30 5.06 8.89
CA ILE A 3 -0.10 6.28 8.16
C ILE A 3 -0.94 7.22 9.04
N ALA A 4 -1.85 6.67 9.85
CA ALA A 4 -2.71 7.48 10.71
C ALA A 4 -1.96 8.17 11.87
N LEU A 5 -0.81 7.62 12.28
CA LEU A 5 0.00 8.08 13.40
C LEU A 5 1.29 8.79 12.94
N ASP A 6 1.56 8.81 11.64
CA ASP A 6 2.73 9.49 11.08
C ASP A 6 2.58 11.01 11.24
N LYS A 7 3.70 11.68 11.55
CA LYS A 7 3.73 13.12 11.84
C LYS A 7 3.49 13.99 10.62
N SER A 8 3.89 13.52 9.43
CA SER A 8 3.69 14.25 8.16
C SER A 8 2.37 13.90 7.47
N LEU A 9 1.69 12.85 7.93
CA LEU A 9 0.43 12.36 7.38
C LEU A 9 -0.70 12.51 8.43
N GLY A 10 -1.55 11.50 8.55
CA GLY A 10 -2.68 11.46 9.47
C GLY A 10 -3.79 10.56 8.94
N ARG A 11 -4.92 10.49 9.67
CA ARG A 11 -6.05 9.61 9.33
C ARG A 11 -6.62 9.85 7.93
N GLY A 12 -6.56 11.08 7.41
CA GLY A 12 -7.06 11.43 6.08
C GLY A 12 -6.27 10.81 4.93
N PHE A 13 -5.03 10.37 5.18
CA PHE A 13 -4.15 9.75 4.18
C PHE A 13 -4.25 8.22 4.18
N CYS A 14 -5.01 7.62 5.11
CA CYS A 14 -5.19 6.18 5.14
C CYS A 14 -5.77 5.70 3.80
N ILE A 15 -5.13 4.68 3.24
CA ILE A 15 -5.57 4.04 2.01
C ILE A 15 -6.91 3.34 2.26
N GLY A 16 -7.92 3.71 1.48
CA GLY A 16 -9.25 3.12 1.54
C GLY A 16 -9.35 1.77 0.83
N HIS A 17 -10.47 1.07 1.02
CA HIS A 17 -10.72 -0.23 0.38
C HIS A 17 -11.14 -0.12 -1.10
N SER A 18 -11.32 1.10 -1.63
CA SER A 18 -11.78 1.35 -3.00
C SER A 18 -10.90 0.71 -4.08
N TYR A 19 -9.59 0.59 -3.83
CA TYR A 19 -8.65 -0.09 -4.72
C TYR A 19 -9.01 -1.56 -4.97
N PHE A 20 -9.67 -2.20 -4.01
CA PHE A 20 -10.03 -3.61 -4.04
C PHE A 20 -11.51 -3.84 -4.39
N CYS A 21 -12.23 -2.77 -4.77
CA CYS A 21 -13.65 -2.86 -5.14
C CYS A 21 -13.86 -3.18 -6.63
N GLY A 22 -15.07 -3.62 -6.97
CA GLY A 22 -15.52 -3.78 -8.36
C GLY A 22 -15.05 -5.06 -9.05
N LYS A 23 -14.28 -5.92 -8.37
CA LYS A 23 -13.90 -7.24 -8.86
C LYS A 23 -14.74 -8.34 -8.21
N THR A 24 -15.27 -9.24 -9.02
CA THR A 24 -16.06 -10.40 -8.56
C THR A 24 -15.20 -11.60 -8.17
N VAL A 25 -14.00 -11.72 -8.76
CA VAL A 25 -13.04 -12.79 -8.48
C VAL A 25 -11.71 -12.16 -8.08
N CYS A 26 -11.29 -12.41 -6.84
CA CYS A 26 -9.99 -12.02 -6.34
C CYS A 26 -8.97 -13.11 -6.70
N THR A 27 -8.14 -12.87 -7.72
CA THR A 27 -6.98 -13.72 -8.00
C THR A 27 -5.72 -13.09 -7.40
N GLU A 28 -4.71 -13.93 -7.18
CA GLU A 28 -3.43 -13.48 -6.63
C GLU A 28 -2.77 -12.45 -7.54
N GLU A 29 -2.77 -12.67 -8.85
CA GLU A 29 -2.17 -11.77 -9.85
C GLU A 29 -2.89 -10.43 -9.88
N TRP A 30 -4.21 -10.43 -9.76
CA TRP A 30 -4.99 -9.21 -9.68
C TRP A 30 -4.68 -8.41 -8.41
N LEU A 31 -4.62 -9.08 -7.26
CA LEU A 31 -4.29 -8.45 -5.99
C LEU A 31 -2.85 -7.91 -5.99
N GLN A 32 -1.91 -8.69 -6.53
CA GLN A 32 -0.50 -8.30 -6.69
C GLN A 32 -0.35 -7.10 -7.62
N SER A 33 -1.15 -7.02 -8.69
CA SER A 33 -1.18 -5.86 -9.59
C SER A 33 -1.59 -4.58 -8.86
N ILE A 34 -2.68 -4.62 -8.07
CA ILE A 34 -3.10 -3.46 -7.26
C ILE A 34 -1.98 -3.04 -6.30
N VAL A 35 -1.38 -4.00 -5.59
CA VAL A 35 -0.29 -3.71 -4.66
C VAL A 35 0.89 -3.03 -5.38
N LYS A 36 1.35 -3.59 -6.50
CA LYS A 36 2.54 -3.11 -7.21
C LYS A 36 2.36 -1.78 -7.93
N PHE A 37 1.18 -1.55 -8.52
CA PHE A 37 0.97 -0.43 -9.43
C PHE A 37 0.14 0.70 -8.83
N GLU A 38 -0.61 0.46 -7.75
CA GLU A 38 -1.41 1.50 -7.09
C GLU A 38 -0.87 1.81 -5.69
N ILE A 39 -0.72 0.78 -4.84
CA ILE A 39 -0.43 0.97 -3.41
C ILE A 39 1.03 1.36 -3.18
N LEU A 40 1.99 0.62 -3.74
CA LEU A 40 3.42 0.91 -3.53
C LEU A 40 3.84 2.28 -4.10
N PRO A 41 3.40 2.69 -5.30
CA PRO A 41 3.66 4.04 -5.79
C PRO A 41 3.13 5.13 -4.85
N MET A 42 1.90 4.99 -4.34
CA MET A 42 1.35 5.94 -3.37
C MET A 42 2.13 5.99 -2.05
N LEU A 43 2.56 4.83 -1.54
CA LEU A 43 3.42 4.79 -0.35
C LEU A 43 4.79 5.43 -0.61
N SER A 44 5.31 5.33 -1.83
CA SER A 44 6.55 5.99 -2.21
C SER A 44 6.42 7.51 -2.23
N GLU A 45 5.23 8.05 -2.53
CA GLU A 45 4.95 9.49 -2.41
C GLU A 45 4.77 9.91 -0.95
N TYR A 46 4.08 9.11 -0.13
CA TYR A 46 3.87 9.38 1.29
C TYR A 46 5.17 9.38 2.11
N TRP A 47 6.10 8.50 1.74
CA TRP A 47 7.39 8.34 2.41
C TRP A 47 8.56 8.52 1.43
N PHE A 48 8.49 9.57 0.60
CA PHE A 48 9.52 9.85 -0.42
C PHE A 48 10.92 10.09 0.18
N ASP A 49 10.98 10.54 1.43
CA ASP A 49 12.19 10.79 2.20
C ASP A 49 12.52 9.68 3.22
N ASP A 50 11.64 8.69 3.41
CA ASP A 50 11.78 7.58 4.35
C ASP A 50 11.72 6.23 3.61
N SER A 51 12.78 5.97 2.83
CA SER A 51 12.93 4.73 2.07
C SER A 51 12.93 3.47 2.94
N GLY A 52 13.28 3.59 4.22
CA GLY A 52 13.24 2.49 5.19
C GLY A 52 11.81 2.05 5.51
N LYS A 53 10.88 3.00 5.72
CA LYS A 53 9.45 2.68 5.86
C LYS A 53 8.89 2.07 4.58
N LEU A 54 9.21 2.66 3.42
CA LEU A 54 8.74 2.16 2.14
C LEU A 54 9.17 0.70 1.92
N GLN A 55 10.46 0.40 2.07
CA GLN A 55 11.00 -0.94 1.89
C GLN A 55 10.37 -1.96 2.85
N ARG A 56 10.10 -1.57 4.10
CA ARG A 56 9.43 -2.45 5.06
C ARG A 56 8.01 -2.81 4.61
N TRP A 57 7.23 -1.83 4.16
CA TRP A 57 5.87 -2.08 3.69
C TRP A 57 5.85 -2.82 2.35
N GLU A 58 6.79 -2.57 1.46
CA GLU A 58 6.99 -3.33 0.23
C GLU A 58 7.21 -4.81 0.53
N ASN A 59 8.14 -5.14 1.43
CA ASN A 59 8.40 -6.53 1.82
C ASN A 59 7.18 -7.20 2.46
N LEU A 60 6.44 -6.48 3.31
CA LEU A 60 5.24 -7.03 3.95
C LEU A 60 4.12 -7.30 2.95
N LEU A 61 3.88 -6.37 2.02
CA LEU A 61 2.80 -6.50 1.04
C LEU A 61 3.13 -7.56 -0.02
N LEU A 62 4.37 -7.59 -0.50
CA LEU A 62 4.80 -8.56 -1.51
C LEU A 62 5.03 -9.96 -0.91
N GLY A 63 5.41 -10.04 0.37
CA GLY A 63 5.62 -11.31 1.06
C GLY A 63 4.35 -12.14 1.28
N VAL A 64 3.16 -11.58 1.03
CA VAL A 64 1.88 -12.32 1.06
C VAL A 64 1.71 -13.22 -0.17
N PHE A 65 2.41 -12.94 -1.26
CA PHE A 65 2.31 -13.66 -2.54
C PHE A 65 3.40 -14.74 -2.71
N GLN A 66 3.90 -15.30 -1.60
CA GLN A 66 4.94 -16.34 -1.57
C GLN A 66 4.38 -17.68 -1.10
#